data_AF-A0A6B3G976-F1
#
_entry.id   AF-A0A6B3G976-F1
#
_cell.length_a   1.000
_cell.length_b   1.000
_cell.length_c   1.000
_cell.angle_alpha   90.00
_cell.angle_beta   90.00
_cell.angle_gamma   90.00
#
_symmetry.space_group_name_H-M   'P 1'
#
loop_
_entity.id
_entity.type
_entity.pdbx_description
1 polymer ?
#
loop_
_entity_poly.entity_id
_entity_poly.type
_entity_poly.pdbx_seq_one_letter_code
_entity_poly.pdbx_strand_id
1 'polypeptide(L)' 'ARAADRVVVLAEGDIVADGPTTEVIVASPVFAPQVAKILAPLPYLTVDQVTAVLPGGEADA' A
#
# COMPACT_ATOMS: atom_id res chain seq x y z
N ALA A 1 -0.68 -3.51 2.72
CA ALA A 1 0.03 -3.44 4.01
C ALA A 1 -0.85 -4.06 5.06
N ARG A 2 -0.48 -5.23 5.60
CA ARG A 2 -1.26 -5.91 6.65
C ARG A 2 -0.39 -6.44 7.80
N ALA A 3 0.91 -6.56 7.56
CA ALA A 3 1.84 -7.19 8.50
C ALA A 3 2.50 -6.20 9.47
N ALA A 4 2.58 -4.92 9.11
CA ALA A 4 3.26 -3.91 9.90
C ALA A 4 2.61 -2.54 9.70
N ASP A 5 2.67 -1.72 10.75
CA ASP A 5 2.24 -0.32 10.73
C ASP A 5 3.38 0.61 10.30
N ARG A 6 4.62 0.24 10.60
CA ARG A 6 5.85 0.98 10.29
C ARG A 6 6.80 0.16 9.45
N VAL A 7 7.52 0.79 8.51
CA VAL A 7 8.51 0.15 7.64
C VAL A 7 9.82 0.92 7.71
N VAL A 8 10.92 0.17 7.80
CA VAL A 8 12.29 0.66 7.68
C VAL A 8 12.91 -0.02 6.47
N VAL A 9 13.51 0.75 5.57
CA VAL A 9 14.28 0.24 4.42
C VAL A 9 15.76 0.39 4.75
N LEU A 10 16.48 -0.73 4.66
CA LEU A 10 17.93 -0.78 4.84
C LEU A 10 18.62 -0.94 3.48
N ALA A 11 19.69 -0.20 3.27
CA ALA A 11 20.60 -0.40 2.14
C ALA A 11 22.02 -0.11 2.59
N GLU A 12 22.96 -0.98 2.21
CA GLU A 12 24.40 -0.81 2.49
C GLU A 12 24.77 -0.60 3.98
N GLY A 13 23.93 -1.08 4.89
CA GLY A 13 24.13 -0.92 6.34
C GLY A 13 23.46 0.32 6.93
N ASP A 14 22.85 1.18 6.11
CA ASP A 14 22.18 2.40 6.53
C ASP A 14 20.65 2.30 6.43
N ILE A 15 19.96 3.08 7.26
CA ILE A 15 18.51 3.32 7.15
C ILE A 15 18.30 4.40 6.08
N VAL A 16 17.70 4.01 4.96
CA VAL A 16 17.43 4.92 3.84
C VAL A 16 15.99 5.42 3.80
N ALA A 17 15.06 4.75 4.49
CA ALA A 17 13.71 5.25 4.74
C ALA A 17 13.16 4.65 6.03
N ASP A 18 12.40 5.43 6.80
CA ASP A 18 11.73 5.01 8.02
C ASP A 18 10.44 5.81 8.22
N GLY A 19 9.31 5.13 8.36
CA GLY A 19 8.03 5.80 8.54
C GLY A 19 6.83 4.87 8.46
N PRO A 20 5.62 5.45 8.40
CA PRO A 20 4.38 4.72 8.22
C PRO A 20 4.44 3.86 6.95
N THR A 21 3.91 2.65 7.04
CA THR A 21 3.92 1.70 5.91
C THR A 21 3.27 2.30 4.67
N THR A 22 2.19 3.08 4.85
CA THR A 22 1.43 3.74 3.78
C THR A 22 2.22 4.79 3.01
N GLU A 23 3.31 5.30 3.58
CA GLU A 23 4.16 6.31 2.95
C GLU A 23 5.41 5.66 2.35
N VAL A 24 6.08 4.80 3.12
CA VAL A 24 7.37 4.23 2.72
C VAL A 24 7.25 3.28 1.54
N ILE A 25 6.29 2.34 1.56
CA ILE A 25 6.24 1.31 0.51
C ILE A 25 5.78 1.84 -0.83
N VAL A 26 5.05 2.96 -0.85
CA VAL A 26 4.55 3.57 -2.10
C VAL A 26 5.54 4.58 -2.70
N ALA A 27 6.57 4.99 -1.94
CA ALA A 27 7.59 5.94 -2.40
C ALA A 27 8.43 5.42 -3.59
N SER A 28 8.40 4.12 -3.86
CA SER A 28 9.06 3.52 -5.02
C SER A 28 8.19 2.44 -5.67
N PRO A 29 8.06 2.43 -7.01
CA PRO A 29 7.44 1.31 -7.73
C PRO A 29 8.14 -0.02 -7.49
N VAL A 30 9.39 -0.06 -7.04
CA VAL A 30 10.04 -1.32 -6.70
C VAL A 30 9.35 -1.99 -5.50
N PHE A 31 8.92 -1.21 -4.51
CA PHE A 31 8.37 -1.70 -3.25
C PHE A 31 6.83 -1.69 -3.23
N ALA A 32 6.19 -0.84 -4.03
CA ALA A 32 4.76 -0.64 -3.97
C ALA A 32 3.97 -1.95 -4.24
N PRO A 33 2.91 -2.23 -3.47
CA PRO A 33 1.99 -3.31 -3.79
C PRO A 33 1.37 -3.13 -5.19
N GLN A 34 1.01 -4.23 -5.84
CA GLN A 34 0.41 -4.18 -7.18
C GLN A 34 -0.86 -3.33 -7.24
N VAL A 35 -1.68 -3.39 -6.19
CA VAL A 35 -2.89 -2.56 -6.08
C VAL A 35 -2.53 -1.06 -6.17
N ALA A 36 -1.55 -0.61 -5.39
CA ALA A 36 -1.11 0.78 -5.37
C ALA A 36 -0.49 1.23 -6.70
N LYS A 37 0.26 0.35 -7.36
CA LYS A 37 0.86 0.62 -8.69
C LYS A 37 -0.20 0.87 -9.75
N ILE A 38 -1.25 0.06 -9.76
CA ILE A 38 -2.31 0.12 -10.77
C ILE A 38 -3.24 1.30 -10.51
N LEU A 39 -3.55 1.58 -9.24
CA LEU A 39 -4.56 2.57 -8.85
C LEU A 39 -3.98 3.93 -8.50
N ALA A 40 -2.67 4.15 -8.64
CA ALA A 40 -2.06 5.45 -8.38
C ALA A 40 -2.80 6.59 -9.13
N PRO A 41 -3.05 7.74 -8.48
CA PRO A 41 -2.58 8.17 -7.15
C PRO A 41 -3.54 7.84 -5.99
N LEU A 42 -4.50 6.93 -6.17
CA LEU A 42 -5.46 6.58 -5.12
C LEU A 42 -4.75 5.87 -3.94
N PRO A 43 -5.19 6.08 -2.69
CA PRO A 43 -4.47 5.65 -1.49
C PRO A 43 -4.68 4.17 -1.12
N TYR A 44 -5.02 3.31 -2.08
CA TYR A 44 -5.39 1.93 -1.81
C TYR A 44 -4.17 1.01 -1.90
N LEU A 45 -3.95 0.23 -0.85
CA LEU A 45 -2.81 -0.70 -0.72
C LEU A 45 -3.23 -2.17 -0.82
N THR A 46 -4.52 -2.45 -0.79
CA THR A 46 -5.10 -3.80 -0.77
C THR A 46 -6.42 -3.82 -1.55
N VAL A 47 -6.82 -5.00 -2.03
CA VAL A 47 -8.11 -5.18 -2.72
C VAL A 47 -9.28 -4.88 -1.78
N ASP A 48 -9.22 -5.32 -0.52
CA ASP A 48 -10.28 -5.10 0.47
C ASP A 48 -10.62 -3.62 0.65
N GLN A 49 -9.59 -2.74 0.66
CA GLN A 49 -9.79 -1.28 0.73
C GLN A 49 -10.51 -0.72 -0.49
N VAL A 50 -10.29 -1.30 -1.68
CA VAL A 50 -10.97 -0.89 -2.92
C VAL A 50 -12.42 -1.39 -2.89
N THR A 51 -12.64 -2.66 -2.54
CA THR A 51 -13.99 -3.24 -2.48
C THR A 51 -14.89 -2.49 -1.51
N ALA A 52 -14.35 -2.05 -0.36
CA ALA A 52 -15.11 -1.30 0.64
C ALA A 52 -15.72 0.03 0.15
N VAL A 53 -15.25 0.56 -0.98
CA VAL A 53 -15.71 1.84 -1.55
C VAL A 53 -16.40 1.68 -2.91
N LEU A 54 -16.47 0.46 -3.46
CA LEU A 54 -17.17 0.22 -4.71
C LEU A 54 -18.69 0.29 -4.47
N PRO A 55 -19.46 1.03 -5.28
CA PRO A 55 -20.91 0.99 -5.20
C PRO A 55 -21.40 -0.42 -5.59
N GLY A 56 -22.04 -1.13 -4.66
CA GLY A 56 -22.83 -2.34 -4.93
C GLY A 56 -22.11 -3.70 -4.89
N GLY A 57 -21.18 -3.94 -3.97
CA GLY A 57 -20.57 -5.28 -3.80
C GLY A 57 -21.33 -6.16 -2.80
N GLU A 58 -22.03 -7.19 -3.29
CA GLU A 58 -22.73 -8.31 -2.59
C GLU A 58 -24.16 -8.14 -2.06
N ALA A 59 -24.79 -6.95 -2.08
CA ALA A 59 -26.18 -6.79 -1.61
C ALA A 59 -27.28 -6.93 -2.69
N ASP A 60 -26.89 -7.17 -3.95
CA ASP A 60 -27.80 -7.28 -5.11
C ASP A 60 -27.77 -8.67 -5.77
N ALA A 61 -27.34 -9.70 -5.04
CA ALA A 61 -27.38 -11.12 -5.46
C ALA A 61 -28.08 -11.99 -4.41
#